data_AF-A0A1I5C1E7-F1
#
_entry.id   AF-A0A1I5C1E7-F1
#
_cell.length_a   1.000
_cell.length_b   1.000
_cell.length_c   1.000
_cell.angle_alpha   90.00
_cell.angle_beta   90.00
_cell.angle_gamma   90.00
#
_symmetry.space_group_name_H-M   'P 1'
#
loop_
_entity.id
_entity.type
_entity.pdbx_description
1 polymer ?
#
loop_
_entity_poly.entity_id
_entity_poly.type
_entity_poly.pdbx_seq_one_letter_code
_entity_poly.pdbx_strand_id
1 'polypeptide(L)' 'MNNLVEIFIGVDDFCRFFIPQWEQFCLKKGYRLRRRKGHMYPSEIMTILRLFHLSHYR' A
#
# COMPACT_ATOMS: atom_id res chain seq x y z
N MET A 1 6.87 19.60 2.88
CA MET A 1 5.65 19.32 2.09
C MET A 1 5.92 19.06 0.59
N ASN A 2 7.13 19.30 0.07
CA ASN A 2 7.36 19.32 -1.39
C ASN A 2 7.43 17.95 -2.08
N ASN A 3 7.56 16.84 -1.34
CA ASN A 3 7.74 15.50 -1.95
C ASN A 3 6.56 14.54 -1.69
N LEU A 4 5.45 14.99 -1.10
CA LEU A 4 4.32 14.09 -0.82
C LEU A 4 3.74 13.50 -2.10
N VAL A 5 3.53 14.34 -3.12
CA VAL A 5 2.98 13.91 -4.41
C VAL A 5 3.92 12.93 -5.10
N GLU A 6 5.23 13.19 -5.09
CA GLU A 6 6.22 12.27 -5.67
C GLU A 6 6.25 10.92 -4.96
N ILE A 7 6.21 10.92 -3.63
CA ILE A 7 6.13 9.70 -2.82
C ILE A 7 4.85 8.94 -3.16
N PHE A 8 3.71 9.63 -3.23
CA PHE A 8 2.43 9.02 -3.54
C PHE A 8 2.42 8.41 -4.95
N ILE A 9 2.96 9.09 -5.96
CA ILE A 9 3.05 8.57 -7.33
C ILE A 9 3.85 7.26 -7.35
N GLY A 10 5.04 7.26 -6.75
CA GLY A 10 5.87 6.05 -6.70
C GLY A 10 5.20 4.89 -5.94
N VAL A 11 4.48 5.21 -4.86
CA VAL A 11 3.73 4.21 -4.09
C VAL A 11 2.50 3.69 -4.86
N ASP A 12 1.77 4.55 -5.58
CA ASP A 12 0.61 4.14 -6.36
C ASP A 12 1.01 3.21 -7.50
N ASP A 13 2.07 3.55 -8.24
CA ASP A 13 2.62 2.69 -9.28
C ASP A 13 3.08 1.35 -8.71
N PHE A 14 3.79 1.35 -7.57
CA PHE A 14 4.15 0.12 -6.89
C PHE A 14 2.92 -0.72 -6.52
N CYS A 15 1.88 -0.12 -5.93
CA CYS A 15 0.67 -0.83 -5.52
C CYS A 15 -0.08 -1.43 -6.70
N ARG A 16 -0.08 -0.79 -7.88
CA ARG A 16 -0.70 -1.34 -9.10
C ARG A 16 -0.10 -2.68 -9.51
N PHE A 17 1.22 -2.84 -9.37
CA PHE A 17 1.91 -4.10 -9.69
C PHE A 17 1.89 -5.10 -8.54
N PHE A 18 2.13 -4.63 -7.31
CA PHE A 18 2.32 -5.49 -6.15
C PHE A 18 1.01 -6.11 -5.62
N ILE A 19 -0.08 -5.32 -5.54
CA ILE A 19 -1.34 -5.79 -4.94
C ILE A 19 -1.89 -7.03 -5.68
N PRO A 20 -1.99 -7.07 -7.02
CA PRO A 20 -2.46 -8.25 -7.72
C PRO A 20 -1.59 -9.50 -7.47
N GLN A 21 -0.27 -9.33 -7.41
CA GLN A 21 0.67 -10.43 -7.14
C GLN A 21 0.54 -10.95 -5.72
N TRP A 22 0.46 -10.04 -4.74
CA TRP A 22 0.24 -10.37 -3.34
C TRP A 22 -1.06 -11.12 -3.14
N GLU A 23 -2.13 -10.66 -3.78
CA GLU A 23 -3.43 -11.30 -3.76
C GLU A 23 -3.40 -12.73 -4.30
N GLN A 24 -2.71 -12.96 -5.42
CA GLN A 24 -2.52 -14.30 -5.98
C GLN A 24 -1.69 -15.19 -5.03
N PHE A 25 -0.65 -14.64 -4.41
CA PHE A 25 0.17 -15.36 -3.44
C PHE A 25 -0.67 -15.80 -2.21
N CYS A 26 -1.50 -14.91 -1.67
CA CYS A 26 -2.38 -15.23 -0.54
C CYS A 26 -3.36 -16.37 -0.89
N LEU A 27 -3.96 -16.33 -2.09
CA LEU A 27 -4.86 -17.38 -2.55
C LEU A 27 -4.14 -18.73 -2.67
N LYS A 28 -2.93 -18.75 -3.25
CA LYS A 28 -2.10 -19.97 -3.38
C LYS A 28 -1.70 -20.56 -2.03
N LYS A 29 -1.38 -19.72 -1.05
CA LYS A 29 -0.98 -20.14 0.30
C LYS A 29 -2.16 -20.54 1.20
N GLY A 30 -3.40 -20.39 0.73
CA GLY A 30 -4.59 -20.68 1.53
C GLY A 30 -4.94 -19.59 2.55
N TYR A 31 -4.29 -18.42 2.50
CA TYR A 31 -4.64 -17.26 3.31
C TYR A 31 -5.96 -16.66 2.80
N ARG A 32 -7.07 -17.24 3.24
CA ARG A 32 -8.42 -16.78 2.91
C ARG A 32 -8.85 -15.67 3.86
N LEU A 33 -8.59 -14.43 3.44
CA LEU A 33 -9.08 -13.24 4.11
C LEU A 33 -10.30 -12.68 3.38
N ARG A 34 -11.31 -12.25 4.13
CA ARG A 34 -12.50 -11.59 3.57
C ARG A 34 -12.11 -10.24 2.99
N ARG A 35 -12.29 -10.04 1.69
CA ARG A 35 -12.02 -8.76 1.02
C ARG A 35 -13.25 -7.86 1.07
N ARG A 36 -13.20 -6.84 1.92
CA ARG A 36 -14.17 -5.73 1.92
C ARG A 36 -13.46 -4.49 1.42
N LYS A 37 -14.15 -3.70 0.60
CA LYS A 37 -13.65 -2.39 0.20
C LYS A 37 -13.57 -1.50 1.44
N GLY A 38 -12.36 -1.05 1.77
CA GLY A 38 -12.14 -0.04 2.81
C GLY A 38 -12.46 1.36 2.29
N HIS A 39 -12.32 2.35 3.17
CA HIS A 39 -12.47 3.77 2.80
C HIS A 39 -11.22 4.34 2.11
N MET A 40 -10.06 3.71 2.31
CA MET A 40 -8.79 4.10 1.71
C MET A 40 -8.28 3.00 0.77
N TYR A 41 -7.62 3.43 -0.30
CA TYR A 41 -6.86 2.58 -1.20
C TYR A 41 -5.56 2.11 -0.52
N PRO A 42 -5.04 0.94 -0.91
CA PRO A 42 -3.76 0.45 -0.39
C PRO A 42 -2.60 1.43 -0.57
N SER A 43 -2.56 2.19 -1.68
CA SER A 43 -1.54 3.20 -1.94
C SER A 43 -1.59 4.38 -0.97
N GLU A 44 -2.79 4.80 -0.55
CA GLU A 44 -2.97 5.84 0.48
C GLU A 44 -2.44 5.38 1.84
N ILE A 45 -2.82 4.17 2.26
CA ILE A 45 -2.36 3.57 3.52
C ILE A 45 -0.83 3.41 3.50
N MET A 46 -0.28 2.88 2.41
CA MET A 46 1.15 2.68 2.23
C MET A 46 1.92 4.00 2.26
N THR A 47 1.36 5.06 1.67
CA THR A 47 1.94 6.41 1.72
C THR A 47 1.95 6.96 3.14
N ILE A 48 0.86 6.82 3.90
CA ILE A 48 0.82 7.23 5.31
C ILE A 48 1.90 6.50 6.12
N LEU A 49 2.01 5.17 5.96
CA LEU A 49 3.05 4.38 6.63
C LEU A 49 4.46 4.85 6.24
N ARG A 50 4.71 5.12 4.96
CA ARG A 50 5.99 5.64 4.47
C ARG A 50 6.32 7.00 5.10
N LEU A 51 5.37 7.91 5.14
CA LEU A 51 5.55 9.24 5.76
C LEU A 51 5.80 9.13 7.25
N PHE A 52 5.12 8.23 7.95
CA PHE A 52 5.34 7.99 9.36
C PHE A 52 6.79 7.52 9.61
N HIS A 53 7.27 6.56 8.82
CA HIS A 53 8.66 6.11 8.88
C HIS A 53 9.67 7.23 8.55
N LEU A 54 9.40 8.03 7.52
CA LEU A 54 10.24 9.18 7.13
C LEU A 54 10.24 10.31 8.17
N SER A 55 9.18 10.39 8.98
CA SER A 55 9.09 11.37 10.06
C SER A 55 9.98 10.98 11.26
N HIS A 56 10.69 9.84 11.19
CA HIS A 56 11.54 9.31 12.27
C HIS A 56 10.83 9.18 13.62
N TYR A 57 9.50 9.03 13.57
CA TYR A 57 8.70 8.79 14.75
C TYR A 57 9.01 7.37 15.26
N ARG A 58 9.44 7.27 16.52
CA ARG A 58 9.81 6.00 17.19
C ARG A 58 8.62 5.36 17.86
#